data_AF-A0A4Q9DT70-F1
#
_entry.id   AF-A0A4Q9DT70-F1
#
_cell.length_a   1.000
_cell.length_b   1.000
_cell.length_c   1.000
_cell.angle_alpha   90.00
_cell.angle_beta   90.00
_cell.angle_gamma   90.00
#
_symmetry.space_group_name_H-M   'P 1'
#
loop_
_entity.id
_entity.type
_entity.pdbx_description
1 polymer ?
#
loop_
_entity_poly.entity_id
_entity_poly.type
_entity_poly.pdbx_seq_one_letter_code
_entity_poly.pdbx_strand_id
1 'polypeptide(L)'
;MHMANHGFRILPMSRRPEADLLERFRGIATPLISDNMNRLQGASYTLRPIHQSGKLLGTAFTVKTRAGDNLLVHKAIDLAEPGDVIVVDAGGDMTQAIIGEIMMRLAIKKGLAGYVIDGAVRDTAAFYEGDFPCFAKGAAHRGPYKEGPGEINVPVTIGGMVVHPGDIIIGDEDGIVAVPLDEARTIGELAIAQQQRERAIFETIAAGTIDRSWIDETLRKKGCEFP
;
A
#
# COMPACT_ATOMS: atom_id res chain seq x y z
N MET A 1 -5.31 -37.27 5.56
CA MET A 1 -5.30 -36.14 4.62
C MET A 1 -6.20 -35.06 5.19
N HIS A 2 -5.63 -33.99 5.76
CA HIS A 2 -6.43 -32.90 6.31
C HIS A 2 -6.99 -32.11 5.12
N MET A 3 -8.31 -32.12 4.89
CA MET A 3 -8.92 -31.32 3.83
C MET A 3 -8.69 -29.85 4.16
N ALA A 4 -8.12 -29.09 3.22
CA ALA A 4 -7.95 -27.66 3.38
C ALA A 4 -9.34 -26.99 3.51
N ASN A 5 -9.59 -26.33 4.64
CA ASN A 5 -10.81 -25.56 4.87
C ASN A 5 -10.72 -24.21 4.13
N HIS A 6 -10.88 -24.26 2.81
CA HIS A 6 -10.82 -23.08 1.95
C HIS A 6 -11.89 -22.05 2.37
N GLY A 7 -11.46 -20.81 2.53
CA GLY A 7 -12.31 -19.74 3.06
C GLY A 7 -12.35 -19.67 4.58
N PHE A 8 -11.69 -20.55 5.33
CA PHE A 8 -11.64 -20.45 6.79
C PHE A 8 -10.35 -21.05 7.36
N ARG A 9 -9.22 -20.38 7.09
CA ARG A 9 -7.88 -20.85 7.46
C ARG A 9 -6.88 -19.72 7.69
N ILE A 10 -5.84 -20.01 8.45
CA ILE A 10 -4.72 -19.12 8.72
C ILE A 10 -3.47 -19.85 8.26
N LEU A 11 -2.76 -19.27 7.29
CA LEU A 11 -1.48 -19.82 6.82
C LEU A 11 -0.31 -19.16 7.55
N PRO A 12 0.83 -19.85 7.72
CA PRO A 12 2.04 -19.20 8.18
C PRO A 12 2.56 -18.22 7.12
N MET A 13 3.11 -17.09 7.55
CA MET A 13 3.88 -16.21 6.68
C MET A 13 5.27 -16.83 6.50
N SER A 14 5.55 -17.35 5.30
CA SER A 14 6.77 -18.12 5.05
C SER A 14 8.02 -17.27 4.84
N ARG A 15 7.86 -15.99 4.46
CA ARG A 15 8.96 -15.08 4.13
C ARG A 15 8.62 -13.67 4.58
N ARG A 16 9.64 -12.93 5.04
CA ARG A 16 9.57 -11.51 5.41
C ARG A 16 10.79 -10.81 4.80
N PRO A 17 10.70 -9.53 4.42
CA PRO A 17 11.87 -8.77 4.03
C PRO A 17 12.82 -8.62 5.22
N GLU A 18 14.12 -8.64 4.94
CA GLU A 18 15.10 -8.21 5.93
C GLU A 18 14.87 -6.72 6.25
N ALA A 19 15.17 -6.32 7.49
CA ALA A 19 14.91 -4.96 7.94
C ALA A 19 15.65 -3.92 7.09
N ASP A 20 16.89 -4.19 6.68
CA ASP A 20 17.66 -3.29 5.80
C ASP A 20 17.02 -3.14 4.42
N LEU A 21 16.44 -4.23 3.88
CA LEU A 21 15.74 -4.22 2.61
C LEU A 21 14.45 -3.38 2.70
N LEU A 22 13.69 -3.54 3.78
CA LEU A 22 12.50 -2.73 4.03
C LEU A 22 12.86 -1.23 4.13
N GLU A 23 13.89 -0.91 4.91
CA GLU A 23 14.33 0.47 5.14
C GLU A 23 14.82 1.19 3.87
N ARG A 24 15.28 0.46 2.85
CA ARG A 24 15.68 1.06 1.56
C ARG A 24 14.55 1.82 0.87
N PHE A 25 13.30 1.47 1.13
CA PHE A 25 12.14 2.13 0.54
C PHE A 25 11.71 3.39 1.32
N ARG A 26 12.30 3.66 2.49
CA ARG A 26 11.92 4.80 3.31
C ARG A 26 12.18 6.11 2.58
N GLY A 27 11.13 6.91 2.44
CA GLY A 27 11.21 8.23 1.80
C GLY A 27 11.29 8.19 0.27
N ILE A 28 11.16 7.03 -0.36
CA ILE A 28 10.99 6.94 -1.81
C ILE A 28 9.51 7.16 -2.12
N ALA A 29 9.22 8.12 -3.00
CA ALA A 29 7.86 8.40 -3.42
C ALA A 29 7.29 7.25 -4.27
N THR A 30 6.01 6.94 -4.11
CA THR A 30 5.34 5.85 -4.83
C THR A 30 5.43 5.97 -6.36
N PRO A 31 5.47 7.17 -7.00
CA PRO A 31 5.66 7.28 -8.44
C PRO A 31 7.03 6.76 -8.91
N LEU A 32 8.09 6.96 -8.13
CA LEU A 32 9.44 6.49 -8.48
C LEU A 32 9.52 4.98 -8.45
N ILE A 33 8.86 4.35 -7.48
CA ILE A 33 8.76 2.90 -7.40
C ILE A 33 7.99 2.38 -8.60
N SER A 34 6.84 2.98 -8.90
CA SER A 34 5.95 2.58 -9.99
C SER A 34 6.61 2.72 -11.37
N ASP A 35 7.36 3.81 -11.59
CA ASP A 35 8.16 4.03 -12.80
C ASP A 35 9.18 2.91 -13.05
N ASN A 36 9.82 2.42 -11.98
CA ASN A 36 10.78 1.31 -12.04
C ASN A 36 10.11 -0.07 -12.04
N MET A 37 8.78 -0.12 -11.95
CA MET A 37 7.95 -1.31 -12.15
C MET A 37 7.13 -1.23 -13.45
N ASN A 38 7.66 -0.51 -14.45
CA ASN A 38 7.05 -0.29 -15.76
C ASN A 38 5.68 0.39 -15.74
N ARG A 39 5.28 1.02 -14.64
CA ARG A 39 4.00 1.73 -14.47
C ARG A 39 2.77 0.82 -14.64
N LEU A 40 2.96 -0.50 -14.54
CA LEU A 40 1.91 -1.50 -14.67
C LEU A 40 1.32 -1.89 -13.32
N GLN A 41 2.13 -1.84 -12.27
CA GLN A 41 1.74 -2.20 -10.91
C GLN A 41 1.49 -0.95 -10.08
N GLY A 42 0.34 -0.90 -9.41
CA GLY A 42 -0.07 0.21 -8.56
C GLY A 42 -1.56 0.08 -8.22
N ALA A 43 -1.94 0.51 -7.03
CA ALA A 43 -3.35 0.47 -6.66
C ALA A 43 -4.17 1.48 -7.48
N SER A 44 -5.39 1.08 -7.80
CA SER A 44 -6.45 1.94 -8.33
C SER A 44 -6.58 3.21 -7.50
N TYR A 45 -6.90 4.32 -8.17
CA TYR A 45 -7.19 5.62 -7.57
C TYR A 45 -8.27 5.59 -6.46
N THR A 46 -9.00 4.48 -6.34
CA THR A 46 -10.01 4.26 -5.32
C THR A 46 -9.42 4.04 -3.93
N LEU A 47 -8.19 3.53 -3.80
CA LEU A 47 -7.53 3.40 -2.50
C LEU A 47 -6.80 4.70 -2.15
N ARG A 48 -7.32 5.45 -1.19
CA ARG A 48 -6.81 6.77 -0.80
C ARG A 48 -6.46 6.87 0.68
N PRO A 49 -5.55 7.79 1.06
CA PRO A 49 -5.28 8.10 2.45
C PRO A 49 -6.54 8.49 3.23
N ILE A 50 -6.80 7.76 4.31
CA ILE A 50 -7.77 8.11 5.36
C ILE A 50 -6.97 8.42 6.63
N HIS A 51 -6.01 9.33 6.56
CA HIS A 51 -5.19 9.77 7.68
C HIS A 51 -4.63 11.17 7.38
N GLN A 52 -4.14 11.89 8.39
CA GLN A 52 -3.71 13.27 8.21
C GLN A 52 -2.33 13.38 7.54
N SER A 53 -1.40 12.59 8.05
CA SER A 53 0.02 12.67 7.74
C SER A 53 0.70 11.34 8.03
N GLY A 54 1.93 11.18 7.59
CA GLY A 54 2.64 9.91 7.70
C GLY A 54 2.75 9.19 6.36
N LYS A 55 3.73 8.30 6.28
CA LYS A 55 3.99 7.49 5.09
C LYS A 55 3.89 6.04 5.50
N LEU A 56 3.20 5.25 4.70
CA LEU A 56 3.10 3.83 4.91
C LEU A 56 4.37 3.16 4.39
N LEU A 57 5.03 2.40 5.24
CA LEU A 57 6.10 1.48 4.86
C LEU A 57 6.06 0.28 5.80
N GLY A 58 5.86 -0.91 5.26
CA GLY A 58 5.90 -2.13 6.06
C GLY A 58 5.67 -3.39 5.25
N THR A 59 5.67 -4.50 5.96
CA THR A 59 5.52 -5.85 5.37
C THR A 59 4.04 -6.21 5.26
N ALA A 60 3.61 -6.73 4.11
CA ALA A 60 2.22 -7.12 3.89
C ALA A 60 1.84 -8.33 4.75
N PHE A 61 0.93 -8.13 5.70
CA PHE A 61 0.24 -9.18 6.43
C PHE A 61 -1.20 -9.26 5.89
N THR A 62 -1.43 -10.20 4.98
CA THR A 62 -2.63 -10.18 4.15
C THR A 62 -3.81 -10.91 4.80
N VAL A 63 -5.00 -10.37 4.55
CA VAL A 63 -6.28 -10.93 5.00
C VAL A 63 -7.25 -10.89 3.85
N LYS A 64 -7.86 -12.02 3.52
CA LYS A 64 -9.04 -12.09 2.65
C LYS A 64 -10.27 -12.30 3.51
N THR A 65 -11.29 -11.47 3.34
CA THR A 65 -12.53 -11.59 4.11
C THR A 65 -13.74 -11.43 3.21
N ARG A 66 -14.87 -12.00 3.63
CA ARG A 66 -16.16 -11.66 3.01
C ARG A 66 -16.44 -10.17 3.24
N ALA A 67 -17.05 -9.53 2.24
CA ALA A 67 -17.61 -8.19 2.36
C ALA A 67 -18.41 -8.00 3.66
N GLY A 68 -18.07 -6.95 4.41
CA GLY A 68 -18.73 -6.59 5.66
C GLY A 68 -18.43 -7.49 6.86
N ASP A 69 -17.42 -8.37 6.81
CA ASP A 69 -16.97 -9.17 7.96
C ASP A 69 -15.52 -8.85 8.33
N ASN A 70 -15.21 -8.78 9.63
CA ASN A 70 -13.87 -8.46 10.12
C ASN A 70 -13.32 -9.44 11.17
N LEU A 71 -13.89 -10.64 11.34
CA LEU A 71 -13.43 -11.62 12.34
C LEU A 71 -11.94 -11.94 12.15
N LEU A 72 -11.53 -12.24 10.92
CA LEU A 72 -10.15 -12.58 10.61
C LEU A 72 -9.23 -11.35 10.63
N VAL A 73 -9.77 -10.14 10.49
CA VAL A 73 -8.98 -8.90 10.65
C VAL A 73 -8.61 -8.67 12.10
N HIS A 74 -9.52 -8.93 13.04
CA HIS A 74 -9.18 -8.95 14.47
C HIS A 74 -8.08 -9.96 14.77
N LYS A 75 -8.22 -11.19 14.25
CA LYS A 75 -7.19 -12.21 14.45
C LYS A 75 -5.85 -11.84 13.80
N ALA A 76 -5.88 -11.14 12.67
CA ALA A 76 -4.67 -10.65 12.00
C ALA A 76 -3.94 -9.62 12.85
N ILE A 77 -4.65 -8.69 13.50
CA ILE A 77 -4.05 -7.75 14.46
C ILE A 77 -3.35 -8.53 15.57
N ASP A 78 -3.95 -9.59 16.11
CA ASP A 78 -3.33 -10.40 17.17
C ASP A 78 -2.10 -11.19 16.72
N LEU A 79 -2.00 -11.53 15.44
CA LEU A 79 -0.92 -12.37 14.89
C LEU A 79 0.22 -11.58 14.24
N ALA A 80 -0.05 -10.42 13.68
CA ALA A 80 0.94 -9.60 13.00
C ALA A 80 2.08 -9.17 13.93
N GLU A 81 3.23 -8.83 13.38
CA GLU A 81 4.40 -8.38 14.13
C GLU A 81 4.59 -6.86 13.96
N PRO A 82 5.33 -6.17 14.85
CA PRO A 82 5.66 -4.77 14.66
C PRO A 82 6.25 -4.50 13.27
N GLY A 83 5.81 -3.41 12.62
CA GLY A 83 6.18 -3.05 11.26
C GLY A 83 5.32 -3.71 10.15
N ASP A 84 4.41 -4.62 10.49
CA ASP A 84 3.47 -5.17 9.50
C ASP A 84 2.40 -4.15 9.11
N VAL A 85 1.97 -4.24 7.85
CA VAL A 85 0.79 -3.58 7.30
C VAL A 85 -0.29 -4.64 7.16
N ILE A 86 -1.44 -4.45 7.81
CA ILE A 86 -2.56 -5.35 7.60
C ILE A 86 -3.23 -4.96 6.27
N VAL A 87 -3.15 -5.85 5.29
CA VAL A 87 -3.67 -5.64 3.93
C VAL A 87 -4.91 -6.50 3.73
N VAL A 88 -6.08 -5.87 3.64
CA VAL A 88 -7.37 -6.55 3.63
C VAL A 88 -8.06 -6.45 2.28
N ASP A 89 -8.27 -7.60 1.63
CA ASP A 89 -9.24 -7.76 0.54
C ASP A 89 -10.61 -8.07 1.15
N ALA A 90 -11.48 -7.06 1.16
CA ALA A 90 -12.87 -7.16 1.61
C ALA A 90 -13.86 -7.08 0.42
N GLY A 91 -13.39 -7.37 -0.80
CA GLY A 91 -14.19 -7.35 -2.02
C GLY A 91 -14.63 -5.95 -2.48
N GLY A 92 -14.02 -4.88 -1.94
CA GLY A 92 -14.35 -3.51 -2.30
C GLY A 92 -15.71 -3.03 -1.79
N ASP A 93 -16.32 -3.72 -0.81
CA ASP A 93 -17.63 -3.33 -0.29
C ASP A 93 -17.58 -1.97 0.41
N MET A 94 -18.51 -1.10 0.02
CA MET A 94 -18.66 0.25 0.55
C MET A 94 -19.90 0.40 1.45
N THR A 95 -20.59 -0.69 1.74
CA THR A 95 -21.82 -0.66 2.52
C THR A 95 -21.59 -0.87 4.00
N GLN A 96 -20.53 -1.59 4.38
CA GLN A 96 -20.12 -1.86 5.76
C GLN A 96 -18.62 -1.62 5.96
N ALA A 97 -18.26 -0.93 7.03
CA ALA A 97 -16.86 -0.70 7.38
C ALA A 97 -16.21 -1.97 7.95
N ILE A 98 -14.94 -2.19 7.58
CA ILE A 98 -14.14 -3.33 8.08
C ILE A 98 -13.41 -2.99 9.39
N ILE A 99 -12.91 -1.76 9.50
CA ILE A 99 -12.19 -1.27 10.68
C ILE A 99 -12.70 0.11 11.10
N GLY A 100 -12.39 0.46 12.36
CA GLY A 100 -12.63 1.78 12.96
C GLY A 100 -11.62 2.07 14.06
N GLU A 101 -11.89 3.09 14.87
CA GLU A 101 -10.91 3.66 15.81
C GLU A 101 -10.35 2.64 16.82
N ILE A 102 -11.18 1.73 17.33
CA ILE A 102 -10.74 0.70 18.28
C ILE A 102 -9.62 -0.16 17.67
N MET A 103 -9.78 -0.59 16.42
CA MET A 103 -8.80 -1.44 15.73
C MET A 103 -7.56 -0.64 15.33
N MET A 104 -7.70 0.65 15.03
CA MET A 104 -6.57 1.56 14.84
C MET A 104 -5.72 1.65 16.11
N ARG A 105 -6.33 1.90 17.28
CA ARG A 105 -5.62 2.01 18.56
C ARG A 105 -4.92 0.70 18.95
N LEU A 106 -5.54 -0.46 18.66
CA LEU A 106 -4.92 -1.77 18.85
C LEU A 106 -3.68 -1.95 17.96
N ALA A 107 -3.77 -1.59 16.69
CA ALA A 107 -2.64 -1.64 15.76
C ALA A 107 -1.49 -0.72 16.17
N ILE A 108 -1.79 0.52 16.54
CA ILE A 108 -0.81 1.48 17.06
C ILE A 108 -0.09 0.90 18.28
N LYS A 109 -0.85 0.40 19.28
CA LYS A 109 -0.27 -0.21 20.49
C LYS A 109 0.63 -1.39 20.18
N LYS A 110 0.32 -2.14 19.12
CA LYS A 110 1.10 -3.29 18.67
C LYS A 110 2.31 -2.91 17.81
N GLY A 111 2.44 -1.64 17.41
CA GLY A 111 3.52 -1.17 16.55
C GLY A 111 3.36 -1.58 15.09
N LEU A 112 2.13 -1.81 14.62
CA LEU A 112 1.88 -2.05 13.20
C LEU A 112 2.17 -0.78 12.39
N ALA A 113 2.58 -0.94 11.13
CA ALA A 113 2.94 0.17 10.25
C ALA A 113 1.73 0.86 9.61
N GLY A 114 0.58 0.17 9.52
CA GLY A 114 -0.63 0.77 8.96
C GLY A 114 -1.70 -0.25 8.52
N TYR A 115 -2.73 0.28 7.87
CA TYR A 115 -3.80 -0.48 7.22
C TYR A 115 -3.90 -0.16 5.73
N VAL A 116 -4.21 -1.19 4.95
CA VAL A 116 -4.73 -1.06 3.59
C VAL A 116 -6.01 -1.87 3.47
N ILE A 117 -7.14 -1.22 3.19
CA ILE A 117 -8.48 -1.83 3.21
C ILE A 117 -9.13 -1.66 1.83
N ASP A 118 -9.24 -2.75 1.07
CA ASP A 118 -10.05 -2.77 -0.15
C ASP A 118 -11.55 -2.85 0.20
N GLY A 119 -12.07 -1.75 0.73
CA GLY A 119 -13.42 -1.59 1.25
C GLY A 119 -13.56 -0.32 2.09
N ALA A 120 -14.68 -0.18 2.79
CA ALA A 120 -14.93 0.96 3.66
C ALA A 120 -14.29 0.83 5.06
N VAL A 121 -14.01 1.98 5.66
CA VAL A 121 -13.66 2.14 7.08
C VAL A 121 -14.67 3.05 7.78
N ARG A 122 -14.57 3.18 9.10
CA ARG A 122 -15.38 4.14 9.88
C ARG A 122 -14.54 4.87 10.90
N ASP A 123 -15.15 5.81 11.61
CA ASP A 123 -14.50 6.65 12.62
C ASP A 123 -13.34 7.47 12.02
N THR A 124 -13.49 7.91 10.76
CA THR A 124 -12.43 8.53 9.97
C THR A 124 -11.86 9.80 10.59
N ALA A 125 -12.65 10.53 11.38
CA ALA A 125 -12.17 11.68 12.16
C ALA A 125 -10.96 11.30 13.03
N ALA A 126 -11.02 10.15 13.73
CA ALA A 126 -9.92 9.69 14.58
C ALA A 126 -8.65 9.35 13.78
N PHE A 127 -8.80 8.87 12.54
CA PHE A 127 -7.64 8.64 11.67
C PHE A 127 -7.07 9.96 11.12
N TYR A 128 -7.93 10.92 10.75
CA TYR A 128 -7.53 12.24 10.28
C TYR A 128 -6.98 13.18 11.36
N GLU A 129 -7.05 12.78 12.64
CA GLU A 129 -6.37 13.46 13.75
C GLU A 129 -4.96 12.91 14.01
N GLY A 130 -4.62 11.76 13.43
CA GLY A 130 -3.38 11.03 13.69
C GLY A 130 -2.47 10.90 12.48
N ASP A 131 -1.30 10.32 12.73
CA ASP A 131 -0.27 10.00 11.74
C ASP A 131 -0.22 8.51 11.37
N PHE A 132 -1.14 7.70 11.91
CA PHE A 132 -1.21 6.28 11.64
C PHE A 132 -1.72 6.02 10.21
N PRO A 133 -0.89 5.47 9.30
CA PRO A 133 -1.27 5.36 7.91
C PRO A 133 -2.41 4.36 7.72
N CYS A 134 -3.50 4.82 7.12
CA CYS A 134 -4.62 4.00 6.69
C CYS A 134 -5.01 4.38 5.27
N PHE A 135 -5.11 3.39 4.38
CA PHE A 135 -5.61 3.54 3.02
C PHE A 135 -6.89 2.73 2.86
N ALA A 136 -7.93 3.34 2.31
CA ALA A 136 -9.20 2.65 2.10
C ALA A 136 -9.94 3.22 0.89
N LYS A 137 -11.03 2.55 0.48
CA LYS A 137 -11.91 3.03 -0.59
C LYS A 137 -12.84 4.17 -0.17
N GLY A 138 -13.00 4.38 1.13
CA GLY A 138 -13.78 5.48 1.70
C GLY A 138 -14.40 5.10 3.04
N ALA A 139 -15.49 5.79 3.40
CA ALA A 139 -16.12 5.65 4.71
C ALA A 139 -17.55 5.08 4.63
N ALA A 140 -17.92 4.23 5.60
CA ALA A 140 -19.28 3.76 5.82
C ALA A 140 -19.57 3.65 7.31
N HIS A 141 -20.70 4.19 7.80
CA HIS A 141 -21.01 4.17 9.24
C HIS A 141 -21.46 2.79 9.77
N ARG A 142 -21.95 1.91 8.89
CA ARG A 142 -22.45 0.59 9.26
C ARG A 142 -21.28 -0.32 9.66
N GLY A 143 -21.39 -0.98 10.81
CA GLY A 143 -20.33 -1.87 11.32
C GLY A 143 -20.29 -3.25 10.66
N PRO A 144 -19.18 -3.99 10.81
CA PRO A 144 -19.02 -5.32 10.26
C PRO A 144 -19.60 -6.43 11.15
N TYR A 145 -19.92 -7.56 10.53
CA TYR A 145 -20.14 -8.85 11.19
C TYR A 145 -18.81 -9.48 11.64
N LYS A 146 -18.89 -10.56 12.41
CA LYS A 146 -17.74 -11.27 13.01
C LYS A 146 -17.89 -12.79 12.94
N GLU A 147 -18.41 -13.27 11.82
CA GLU A 147 -18.76 -14.67 11.57
C GLU A 147 -17.76 -15.34 10.61
N GLY A 148 -17.01 -14.56 9.84
CA GLY A 148 -16.29 -15.04 8.66
C GLY A 148 -17.24 -15.26 7.46
N PRO A 149 -16.84 -16.03 6.44
CA PRO A 149 -15.53 -16.68 6.25
C PRO A 149 -14.38 -15.69 5.99
N GLY A 150 -13.14 -16.16 6.12
CA GLY A 150 -11.93 -15.42 5.78
C GLY A 150 -10.65 -16.25 5.85
N GLU A 151 -9.58 -15.71 5.30
CA GLU A 151 -8.25 -16.33 5.25
C GLU A 151 -7.16 -15.33 5.61
N ILE A 152 -6.10 -15.79 6.28
CA ILE A 152 -4.93 -14.98 6.62
C ILE A 152 -3.68 -15.55 5.94
N ASN A 153 -2.78 -14.66 5.51
CA ASN A 153 -1.55 -14.97 4.78
C ASN A 153 -1.80 -15.75 3.49
N VAL A 154 -2.83 -15.34 2.75
CA VAL A 154 -3.08 -15.77 1.36
C VAL A 154 -2.83 -14.60 0.40
N PRO A 155 -2.56 -14.84 -0.89
CA PRO A 155 -2.56 -13.78 -1.88
C PRO A 155 -3.92 -13.07 -1.91
N VAL A 156 -3.89 -11.73 -1.94
CA VAL A 156 -5.09 -10.88 -1.98
C VAL A 156 -5.04 -9.97 -3.20
N THR A 157 -6.21 -9.49 -3.64
CA THR A 157 -6.31 -8.49 -4.70
C THR A 157 -6.85 -7.21 -4.10
N ILE A 158 -6.09 -6.12 -4.17
CA ILE A 158 -6.49 -4.82 -3.63
C ILE A 158 -6.28 -3.74 -4.68
N GLY A 159 -7.28 -2.91 -4.96
CA GLY A 159 -7.16 -1.87 -5.97
C GLY A 159 -6.68 -2.35 -7.36
N GLY A 160 -6.86 -3.62 -7.72
CA GLY A 160 -6.38 -4.19 -8.99
C GLY A 160 -4.95 -4.75 -8.98
N MET A 161 -4.21 -4.60 -7.87
CA MET A 161 -2.90 -5.24 -7.68
C MET A 161 -3.02 -6.53 -6.87
N VAL A 162 -2.21 -7.53 -7.21
CA VAL A 162 -2.05 -8.75 -6.40
C VAL A 162 -0.98 -8.48 -5.36
N VAL A 163 -1.29 -8.79 -4.10
CA VAL A 163 -0.36 -8.65 -2.98
C VAL A 163 -0.20 -10.00 -2.31
N HIS A 164 1.05 -10.43 -2.19
CA HIS A 164 1.43 -11.63 -1.46
C HIS A 164 1.80 -11.29 -0.01
N PRO A 165 1.59 -12.23 0.94
CA PRO A 165 2.14 -12.08 2.28
C PRO A 165 3.66 -11.92 2.20
N GLY A 166 4.20 -10.92 2.87
CA GLY A 166 5.64 -10.62 2.85
C GLY A 166 6.09 -9.58 1.81
N ASP A 167 5.22 -9.16 0.88
CA ASP A 167 5.53 -8.05 -0.03
C ASP A 167 5.73 -6.74 0.75
N ILE A 168 6.48 -5.80 0.17
CA ILE A 168 6.70 -4.49 0.79
C ILE A 168 5.60 -3.55 0.33
N ILE A 169 4.87 -2.97 1.27
CA ILE A 169 3.84 -1.97 1.01
C ILE A 169 4.41 -0.58 1.26
N ILE A 170 4.30 0.29 0.26
CA ILE A 170 4.66 1.70 0.34
C ILE A 170 3.41 2.52 0.02
N GLY A 171 3.16 3.56 0.80
CA GLY A 171 2.07 4.49 0.55
C GLY A 171 2.39 5.93 0.93
N ASP A 172 1.92 6.84 0.09
CA ASP A 172 2.01 8.29 0.26
C ASP A 172 0.71 8.96 -0.21
N GLU A 173 0.73 10.27 -0.45
CA GLU A 173 -0.48 11.02 -0.84
C GLU A 173 -1.04 10.58 -2.20
N ASP A 174 -0.19 10.06 -3.07
CA ASP A 174 -0.56 9.67 -4.43
C ASP A 174 -1.21 8.28 -4.47
N GLY A 175 -1.00 7.46 -3.45
CA GLY A 175 -1.66 6.17 -3.28
C GLY A 175 -0.75 5.14 -2.63
N ILE A 176 -0.86 3.89 -3.09
CA ILE A 176 -0.08 2.76 -2.58
C ILE A 176 0.51 1.94 -3.73
N VAL A 177 1.64 1.33 -3.46
CA VAL A 177 2.29 0.33 -4.32
C VAL A 177 2.74 -0.85 -3.47
N ALA A 178 2.60 -2.06 -4.00
CA ALA A 178 3.16 -3.28 -3.42
C ALA A 178 4.35 -3.72 -4.27
N VAL A 179 5.50 -3.92 -3.63
CA VAL A 179 6.71 -4.41 -4.27
C VAL A 179 6.88 -5.89 -3.94
N PRO A 180 6.91 -6.78 -4.94
CA PRO A 180 7.13 -8.21 -4.73
C PRO A 180 8.44 -8.46 -3.99
N LEU A 181 8.41 -9.28 -2.94
CA LEU A 181 9.59 -9.53 -2.10
C LEU A 181 10.81 -10.02 -2.90
N ASP A 182 10.58 -10.85 -3.93
CA ASP A 182 11.64 -11.42 -4.78
C ASP A 182 12.36 -10.38 -5.64
N GLU A 183 11.70 -9.27 -5.96
CA GLU A 183 12.22 -8.21 -6.82
C GLU A 183 12.60 -6.95 -6.03
N ALA A 184 12.27 -6.91 -4.74
CA ALA A 184 12.39 -5.73 -3.89
C ALA A 184 13.80 -5.13 -3.86
N ARG A 185 14.85 -5.95 -3.86
CA ARG A 185 16.23 -5.45 -3.85
C ARG A 185 16.53 -4.65 -5.12
N THR A 186 16.24 -5.24 -6.27
CA THR A 186 16.48 -4.64 -7.59
C THR A 186 15.63 -3.37 -7.76
N ILE A 187 14.34 -3.43 -7.43
CA ILE A 187 13.42 -2.29 -7.55
C ILE A 187 13.86 -1.14 -6.64
N GLY A 188 14.25 -1.45 -5.40
CA GLY A 188 14.75 -0.46 -4.45
C GLY A 188 16.01 0.25 -4.96
N GLU A 189 16.97 -0.48 -5.52
CA GLU A 189 18.18 0.11 -6.11
C GLU A 189 17.87 1.03 -7.29
N LEU A 190 16.98 0.61 -8.19
CA LEU A 190 16.55 1.42 -9.34
C LEU A 190 15.83 2.70 -8.90
N ALA A 191 14.93 2.59 -7.92
CA ALA A 191 14.17 3.72 -7.40
C ALA A 191 15.07 4.74 -6.67
N ILE A 192 16.04 4.28 -5.88
CA ILE A 192 17.05 5.16 -5.25
C ILE A 192 17.86 5.89 -6.31
N ALA A 193 18.32 5.17 -7.35
CA ALA A 193 19.07 5.78 -8.43
C ALA A 193 18.24 6.83 -9.20
N GLN A 194 16.94 6.59 -9.40
CA GLN A 194 16.04 7.59 -9.99
C GLN A 194 15.86 8.81 -9.10
N GLN A 195 15.65 8.62 -7.80
CA GLN A 195 15.51 9.72 -6.84
C GLN A 195 16.75 10.62 -6.83
N GLN A 196 17.95 10.04 -6.92
CA GLN A 196 19.21 10.80 -7.02
C GLN A 196 19.29 11.61 -8.33
N ARG A 197 18.87 11.04 -9.46
CA ARG A 197 18.80 11.76 -10.74
C ARG A 197 17.83 12.94 -10.67
N GLU A 198 16.65 12.74 -10.07
CA GLU A 198 15.66 13.82 -9.92
C GLU A 198 16.17 14.95 -9.02
N ARG A 199 16.88 14.61 -7.95
CA ARG A 199 17.52 15.62 -7.10
C ARG A 199 18.52 16.48 -7.87
N ALA A 200 19.36 15.86 -8.72
CA ALA A 200 20.27 16.59 -9.58
C ALA A 200 19.51 17.49 -10.58
N ILE A 201 18.38 17.01 -11.13
CA ILE A 201 17.50 17.82 -11.98
C ILE A 201 16.96 19.03 -11.19
N PHE A 202 16.50 18.85 -9.95
CA PHE A 202 16.01 19.95 -9.12
C PHE A 202 17.07 21.02 -8.87
N GLU A 203 18.33 20.62 -8.68
CA GLU A 203 19.45 21.57 -8.56
C GLU A 203 19.65 22.39 -9.84
N THR A 204 19.55 21.77 -11.03
CA THR A 204 19.60 22.51 -12.31
C THR A 204 18.40 23.44 -12.51
N ILE A 205 17.21 23.04 -12.06
CA ILE A 205 16.01 23.89 -12.11
C ILE A 205 16.21 25.11 -11.21
N ALA A 206 16.66 24.90 -9.97
CA ALA A 206 16.91 25.99 -9.02
C ALA A 206 18.00 26.96 -9.50
N ALA A 207 19.01 26.44 -10.20
CA ALA A 207 20.07 27.24 -10.82
C ALA A 207 19.65 27.91 -12.15
N GLY A 208 18.47 27.57 -12.70
CA GLY A 208 18.02 28.04 -14.01
C GLY A 208 18.81 27.48 -15.21
N THR A 209 19.50 26.35 -15.02
CA THR A 209 20.39 25.73 -16.01
C THR A 209 19.84 24.45 -16.63
N ILE A 210 18.60 24.09 -16.34
CA ILE A 210 17.97 22.89 -16.90
C ILE A 210 17.89 22.96 -18.43
N ASP A 211 18.47 21.97 -19.11
CA ASP A 211 18.32 21.82 -20.55
C ASP A 211 16.95 21.23 -20.91
N ARG A 212 16.17 21.98 -21.69
CA ARG A 212 14.85 21.58 -22.19
C ARG A 212 14.77 21.58 -23.71
N SER A 213 15.91 21.67 -24.40
CA SER A 213 16.02 21.68 -25.87
C SER A 213 15.36 20.46 -26.53
N TRP A 214 15.39 19.31 -25.85
CA TRP A 214 14.77 18.06 -26.29
C TRP A 214 13.27 18.20 -26.61
N ILE A 215 12.56 19.16 -26.01
CA ILE A 215 11.13 19.38 -26.24
C ILE A 215 10.90 19.81 -27.69
N ASP A 216 11.56 20.88 -28.13
CA ASP A 216 11.42 21.39 -29.49
C ASP A 216 11.95 20.39 -30.53
N GLU A 217 13.04 19.69 -30.21
CA GLU A 217 13.55 18.61 -31.07
C GLU A 217 12.53 17.47 -31.24
N THR A 218 11.87 17.07 -30.15
CA THR A 218 10.85 16.01 -30.18
C THR A 218 9.61 16.47 -30.95
N LEU A 219 9.17 17.70 -30.74
CA LEU A 219 8.06 18.30 -31.47
C LEU A 219 8.35 18.36 -32.98
N ARG A 220 9.54 18.82 -33.39
CA ARG A 220 9.97 18.81 -34.79
C ARG A 220 10.00 17.41 -35.37
N LYS A 221 10.55 16.43 -34.66
CA LYS A 221 10.56 15.02 -35.09
C LYS A 221 9.15 14.43 -35.25
N LYS A 222 8.17 14.92 -34.50
CA LYS A 222 6.76 14.54 -34.61
C LYS A 222 5.97 15.38 -35.62
N GLY A 223 6.61 16.29 -36.36
CA GLY A 223 5.96 17.12 -37.38
C GLY A 223 5.13 18.27 -36.82
N CYS A 224 5.39 18.71 -35.58
CA CYS A 224 4.73 19.89 -35.03
C CYS A 224 5.19 21.15 -35.76
N GLU A 225 4.24 21.95 -36.24
CA GLU A 225 4.50 23.29 -36.77
C GLU A 225 4.66 24.29 -35.62
N PHE A 226 5.63 25.20 -35.74
CA PHE A 226 5.85 26.30 -34.80
C PHE A 226 5.38 27.61 -35.45
N PRO A 227 4.82 28.55 -34.66
CA PRO A 227 4.48 29.89 -35.15
C PRO A 227 5.71 30.69 -35.60
#